data_AF-A0A482UMB2-F1
#
_entry.id   AF-A0A482UMB2-F1
#
_cell.length_a   1.000
_cell.length_b   1.000
_cell.length_c   1.000
_cell.angle_alpha   90.00
_cell.angle_beta   90.00
_cell.angle_gamma   90.00
#
_symmetry.space_group_name_H-M   'P 1'
#
loop_
_entity.id
_entity.type
_entity.pdbx_description
1 polymer ?
#
loop_
_entity_poly.entity_id
_entity_poly.type
_entity_poly.pdbx_seq_one_letter_code
_entity_poly.pdbx_strand_id
1 'polypeptide(L)'
;MGIAGRTGSGKSSLMIALFRIQELSGGSITIDGVDISSIPLYILRSRLGIIPQDPVMFSASVRFNIDPFESHTDTEVWDVLRRVNMKDHVTSLPKGLEEDVAEGGDNFSAGQRQVRWCVCAVVCVCM
;
A
#
# COMPACT_ATOMS: atom_id res chain seq x y z
N MET A 1 -0.07 0.69 17.75
CA MET A 1 -0.45 -0.61 18.35
C MET A 1 0.21 -1.72 17.55
N GLY A 2 0.83 -2.70 18.19
CA GLY A 2 1.42 -3.87 17.53
C GLY A 2 0.68 -5.14 17.95
N ILE A 3 0.46 -6.07 17.01
CA ILE A 3 -0.25 -7.33 17.27
C ILE A 3 0.74 -8.48 17.15
N ALA A 4 1.01 -9.16 18.26
CA ALA A 4 1.92 -10.30 18.34
C ALA A 4 1.14 -11.60 18.68
N GLY A 5 1.55 -12.73 18.10
CA GLY A 5 0.96 -14.04 18.37
C GLY A 5 1.59 -15.14 17.52
N ARG A 6 1.49 -16.41 17.93
CA ARG A 6 2.03 -17.54 17.16
C ARG A 6 1.46 -17.62 15.75
N THR A 7 2.21 -18.18 14.80
CA THR A 7 1.70 -18.45 13.44
C THR A 7 0.39 -19.25 13.54
N GLY A 8 -0.64 -18.84 12.78
CA GLY A 8 -1.99 -19.41 12.89
C GLY A 8 -2.91 -18.79 13.97
N SER A 9 -2.44 -17.81 14.76
CA SER A 9 -3.28 -17.13 15.77
C SER A 9 -4.34 -16.17 15.22
N GLY A 10 -4.58 -16.16 13.90
CA GLY A 10 -5.59 -15.29 13.28
C GLY A 10 -5.18 -13.82 13.06
N LYS A 11 -3.89 -13.46 13.15
CA LYS A 11 -3.43 -12.08 12.85
C LYS A 11 -3.82 -11.62 11.43
N SER A 12 -3.58 -12.48 10.44
CA SER A 12 -3.99 -12.23 9.05
C SER A 12 -5.50 -12.24 8.90
N SER A 13 -6.19 -13.14 9.62
CA SER A 13 -7.66 -13.19 9.67
C SER A 13 -8.27 -11.89 10.22
N LEU A 14 -7.62 -11.26 11.20
CA LEU A 14 -8.04 -9.96 11.72
C LEU A 14 -7.95 -8.86 10.66
N MET A 15 -6.87 -8.84 9.88
CA MET A 15 -6.73 -7.88 8.77
C MET A 15 -7.79 -8.10 7.70
N ILE A 16 -8.07 -9.36 7.36
CA ILE A 16 -9.13 -9.76 6.41
C ILE A 16 -10.51 -9.29 6.90
N ALA A 17 -10.79 -9.45 8.20
CA ALA A 17 -12.03 -9.00 8.84
C ALA A 17 -12.16 -7.46 8.85
N LEU A 18 -11.08 -6.74 9.18
CA LEU A 18 -11.05 -5.27 9.16
C LEU A 18 -11.34 -4.69 7.77
N PHE A 19 -10.76 -5.29 6.73
CA PHE A 19 -10.98 -4.89 5.34
C PHE A 19 -12.27 -5.45 4.74
N ARG A 20 -13.07 -6.18 5.53
CA ARG A 20 -14.28 -6.91 5.08
C ARG A 20 -14.03 -7.72 3.80
N ILE A 21 -12.85 -8.34 3.69
CA ILE A 21 -12.55 -9.30 2.62
C ILE A 21 -13.38 -10.59 2.84
N GLN A 22 -13.63 -10.92 4.12
CA GLN A 22 -14.55 -11.97 4.55
C GLN A 22 -15.56 -11.35 5.53
N GLU A 23 -16.82 -11.81 5.47
CA GLU A 23 -17.83 -11.36 6.44
C GLU A 23 -17.53 -11.88 7.85
N LEU A 24 -17.89 -11.07 8.84
CA LEU A 24 -17.72 -11.41 10.25
C LEU A 24 -18.67 -12.56 10.61
N SER A 25 -18.15 -13.63 11.18
CA SER A 25 -19.00 -14.74 11.67
C SER A 25 -19.84 -14.35 12.90
N GLY A 26 -19.49 -13.25 13.58
CA GLY A 26 -20.23 -12.70 14.71
C GLY A 26 -19.57 -11.44 15.26
N GLY A 27 -20.34 -10.60 15.95
CA GLY A 27 -19.90 -9.32 16.51
C GLY A 27 -20.01 -8.15 15.52
N SER A 28 -19.46 -7.00 15.91
CA SER A 28 -19.39 -5.79 15.08
C SER A 28 -18.03 -5.11 15.25
N ILE A 29 -17.61 -4.38 14.22
CA ILE A 29 -16.39 -3.56 14.24
C ILE A 29 -16.82 -2.13 13.98
N THR A 30 -16.55 -1.24 14.93
CA THR A 30 -16.88 0.18 14.80
C THR A 30 -15.61 1.00 14.62
N ILE A 31 -15.57 1.82 13.57
CA ILE A 31 -14.51 2.81 13.34
C ILE A 31 -15.14 4.19 13.61
N ASP A 32 -14.55 4.96 14.53
CA ASP A 32 -15.05 6.29 14.94
C ASP A 32 -16.53 6.30 15.37
N GLY A 33 -17.01 5.21 15.97
CA GLY A 33 -18.39 5.05 16.42
C GLY A 33 -19.38 4.63 15.34
N VAL A 34 -18.94 4.46 14.09
CA VAL A 34 -19.76 3.96 12.98
C VAL A 34 -19.44 2.50 12.72
N ASP A 35 -20.46 1.65 12.63
CA ASP A 35 -20.29 0.24 12.28
C ASP A 35 -19.87 0.11 10.81
N ILE A 36 -18.75 -0.57 10.56
CA ILE A 36 -18.25 -0.82 9.22
C ILE A 36 -19.21 -1.67 8.39
N SER A 37 -20.13 -2.42 9.02
CA SER A 37 -21.15 -3.22 8.34
C SER A 37 -22.12 -2.35 7.52
N SER A 38 -22.42 -1.16 8.05
CA SER A 38 -23.36 -0.18 7.47
C SER A 38 -22.75 0.66 6.34
N ILE A 39 -21.43 0.67 6.23
CA ILE A 39 -20.70 1.46 5.24
C ILE A 39 -20.49 0.63 3.96
N PRO A 40 -20.70 1.20 2.77
CA PRO A 40 -20.33 0.56 1.51
C PRO A 40 -18.83 0.22 1.44
N LEU A 41 -18.51 -0.96 0.94
CA LEU A 41 -17.13 -1.46 0.86
C LEU A 41 -16.17 -0.52 0.13
N TYR A 42 -16.65 0.21 -0.88
CA TYR A 42 -15.83 1.15 -1.64
C TYR A 42 -15.35 2.33 -0.78
N ILE A 43 -16.21 2.88 0.09
CA ILE A 43 -15.85 3.98 1.00
C ILE A 43 -14.89 3.47 2.08
N LEU A 44 -15.18 2.28 2.63
CA LEU A 44 -14.35 1.68 3.66
C LEU A 44 -12.93 1.42 3.13
N ARG A 45 -12.82 0.88 1.91
CA ARG A 45 -11.54 0.57 1.26
C ARG A 45 -10.80 1.80 0.73
N SER A 46 -11.49 2.88 0.38
CA SER A 46 -10.82 4.12 -0.02
C SER A 46 -10.19 4.84 1.17
N ARG A 47 -10.68 4.60 2.39
CA ARG A 47 -10.20 5.23 3.64
C ARG A 47 -9.18 4.38 4.39
N LEU A 48 -9.00 3.11 4.00
CA LEU A 48 -8.10 2.16 4.65
C LEU A 48 -7.06 1.68 3.65
N GLY A 49 -5.78 1.87 3.97
CA GLY A 49 -4.66 1.28 3.22
C GLY A 49 -4.13 0.02 3.93
N ILE A 50 -3.90 -1.05 3.18
CA ILE A 50 -3.18 -2.24 3.67
C ILE A 50 -1.86 -2.37 2.92
N ILE A 51 -0.80 -2.65 3.67
CA ILE A 51 0.48 -3.05 3.10
C ILE A 51 0.57 -4.57 3.19
N PRO A 52 0.55 -5.30 2.05
CA PRO A 52 0.71 -6.75 2.07
C PRO A 52 2.10 -7.14 2.57
N GLN A 53 2.23 -8.35 3.12
CA GLN A 53 3.52 -8.90 3.58
C GLN A 53 4.52 -9.01 2.41
N ASP A 54 4.03 -9.44 1.25
CA ASP A 54 4.78 -9.55 -0.01
C ASP A 54 4.23 -8.54 -1.03
N PRO A 55 4.99 -7.48 -1.37
CA PRO A 55 4.61 -6.54 -2.41
C PRO A 55 4.54 -7.22 -3.76
N VAL A 56 3.49 -6.94 -4.52
CA VAL A 56 3.47 -7.23 -5.96
C VAL A 56 3.78 -5.92 -6.68
N MET A 57 4.88 -5.91 -7.45
CA MET A 57 5.19 -4.82 -8.36
C MET A 57 4.87 -5.25 -9.79
N PHE A 58 4.22 -4.37 -10.52
CA PHE A 58 3.88 -4.57 -11.92
C PHE A 58 5.06 -4.19 -12.81
N SER A 59 5.21 -4.92 -13.92
CA SER A 59 6.21 -4.62 -14.95
C SER A 59 5.82 -3.37 -15.75
N ALA A 60 6.02 -2.20 -15.15
CA ALA A 60 5.56 -0.90 -15.63
C ALA A 60 6.47 0.21 -15.09
N SER A 61 6.15 1.47 -15.39
CA SER A 61 6.93 2.61 -14.87
C SER A 61 6.88 2.69 -13.35
N VAL A 62 7.90 3.33 -12.76
CA VAL A 62 7.92 3.70 -11.34
C VAL A 62 6.66 4.48 -10.96
N ARG A 63 6.27 5.44 -11.80
CA ARG A 63 5.03 6.22 -11.64
C ARG A 63 3.80 5.32 -11.56
N PHE A 64 3.63 4.38 -12.49
CA PHE A 64 2.47 3.48 -12.52
C PHE A 64 2.37 2.60 -11.27
N ASN A 65 3.51 2.19 -10.71
CA ASN A 65 3.53 1.40 -9.47
C ASN A 65 3.20 2.23 -8.22
N ILE A 66 3.45 3.55 -8.22
CA ILE A 66 3.13 4.45 -7.10
C ILE A 66 1.69 4.98 -7.23
N ASP A 67 1.31 5.40 -8.42
CA ASP A 67 0.00 5.95 -8.75
C ASP A 67 -0.53 5.32 -10.05
N PRO A 68 -1.19 4.17 -9.98
CA PRO A 68 -1.75 3.49 -11.15
C PRO A 68 -2.96 4.22 -11.75
N PHE A 69 -3.55 5.18 -11.01
CA PHE A 69 -4.72 5.94 -11.45
C PHE A 69 -4.33 7.31 -12.02
N GLU A 70 -3.05 7.68 -11.96
CA GLU A 70 -2.53 9.00 -12.34
C GLU A 70 -3.37 10.16 -11.78
N SER A 71 -3.90 9.98 -10.56
CA SER A 71 -4.71 10.99 -9.89
C SER A 71 -3.87 12.14 -9.33
N HIS A 72 -2.57 11.91 -9.15
CA HIS A 72 -1.67 12.82 -8.47
C HIS A 72 -0.63 13.45 -9.39
N THR A 73 -0.25 14.67 -9.04
CA THR A 73 0.78 15.41 -9.76
C THR A 73 2.17 14.86 -9.44
N ASP A 74 3.10 15.03 -10.37
CA ASP A 74 4.50 14.63 -10.20
C ASP A 74 5.11 15.22 -8.93
N THR A 75 4.71 16.44 -8.57
CA THR A 75 5.13 17.12 -7.34
C THR A 75 4.74 16.37 -6.07
N GLU A 76 3.52 15.83 -6.02
CA GLU A 76 3.02 15.06 -4.88
C GLU A 76 3.75 13.72 -4.80
N VAL A 77 3.92 13.04 -5.94
CA VAL A 77 4.69 11.79 -6.03
C VAL A 77 6.13 12.00 -5.55
N TRP A 78 6.79 13.08 -5.96
CA TRP A 78 8.15 13.42 -5.52
C TRP A 78 8.22 13.73 -4.02
N ASP A 79 7.18 14.33 -3.44
CA ASP A 79 7.11 14.58 -2.01
C ASP A 79 6.91 13.29 -1.20
N VAL A 80 6.10 12.35 -1.69
CA VAL A 80 5.97 11.01 -1.11
C VAL A 80 7.29 10.26 -1.19
N LEU A 81 7.96 10.26 -2.35
CA LEU A 81 9.29 9.67 -2.54
C LEU A 81 10.36 10.28 -1.62
N ARG A 82 10.23 11.57 -1.30
CA ARG A 82 11.10 12.23 -0.31
C ARG A 82 10.84 11.70 1.09
N ARG A 83 9.57 11.55 1.49
CA ARG A 83 9.18 11.09 2.84
C ARG A 83 9.65 9.65 3.13
N VAL A 84 9.68 8.80 2.12
CA VAL A 84 10.18 7.41 2.26
C VAL A 84 11.67 7.26 1.99
N ASN A 85 12.39 8.37 1.75
CA ASN A 85 13.81 8.39 1.45
C ASN A 85 14.19 7.56 0.20
N MET A 86 13.32 7.58 -0.82
CA MET A 86 13.51 6.94 -2.13
C MET A 86 13.82 7.93 -3.25
N LYS A 87 13.61 9.24 -3.01
CA LYS A 87 13.86 10.31 -3.99
C LYS A 87 15.25 10.23 -4.62
N ASP A 88 16.30 10.09 -3.83
CA ASP A 88 17.68 10.06 -4.34
C ASP A 88 17.93 8.84 -5.23
N HIS A 89 17.33 7.70 -4.88
CA HIS A 89 17.42 6.48 -5.68
C HIS A 89 16.69 6.62 -7.01
N VAL A 90 15.46 7.13 -7.00
CA VAL A 90 14.70 7.37 -8.24
C VAL A 90 15.40 8.41 -9.11
N THR A 91 15.97 9.47 -8.51
CA THR A 91 16.71 10.51 -9.25
C THR A 91 18.02 9.98 -9.84
N SER A 92 18.62 8.95 -9.25
CA SER A 92 19.83 8.31 -9.77
C SER A 92 19.56 7.41 -10.99
N LEU A 93 18.30 7.04 -11.24
CA LEU A 93 17.90 6.23 -12.39
C LEU A 93 17.83 7.09 -13.66
N PRO A 94 18.23 6.54 -14.82
CA PRO A 94 18.31 7.30 -16.07
C PRO A 94 16.94 7.86 -16.54
N LYS A 95 15.83 7.19 -16.23
CA LYS A 95 14.48 7.65 -16.59
C LYS A 95 13.65 8.18 -15.40
N GLY A 96 14.20 8.23 -14.19
CA GLY A 96 13.50 8.77 -13.02
C GLY A 96 12.16 8.07 -12.72
N LEU A 97 11.05 8.83 -12.77
CA LEU A 97 9.68 8.31 -12.57
C LEU A 97 9.20 7.41 -13.71
N GLU A 98 9.83 7.49 -14.88
CA GLU A 98 9.52 6.64 -16.04
C GLU A 98 10.47 5.44 -16.16
N GLU A 99 11.25 5.14 -15.12
CA GLU A 99 12.08 3.93 -15.13
C GLU A 99 11.20 2.68 -15.14
N ASP A 100 11.58 1.72 -15.97
CA ASP A 100 10.87 0.46 -16.12
C ASP A 100 11.20 -0.45 -14.92
N VAL A 101 10.17 -0.77 -14.13
CA VAL A 101 10.24 -1.75 -13.06
C VAL A 101 10.14 -3.14 -13.68
N ALA A 102 11.16 -3.98 -13.50
CA ALA A 102 11.08 -5.38 -13.93
C ALA A 102 10.02 -6.15 -13.11
N GLU A 103 9.46 -7.23 -13.69
CA GLU A 103 8.48 -8.08 -13.01
C GLU A 103 8.99 -8.54 -11.62
N GLY A 104 8.19 -8.35 -10.57
CA GLY A 104 8.61 -8.65 -9.18
C GLY A 104 9.64 -7.68 -8.59
N GLY A 105 9.95 -6.58 -9.29
CA GLY A 105 10.87 -5.52 -8.89
C GLY A 105 12.31 -5.99 -8.74
N ASP A 106 12.77 -6.91 -9.58
CA ASP A 106 14.11 -7.49 -9.47
C ASP A 106 15.26 -6.47 -9.68
N ASN A 107 14.93 -5.33 -10.30
CA ASN A 107 15.81 -4.15 -10.40
C ASN A 107 16.04 -3.44 -9.05
N PHE A 108 15.29 -3.78 -8.00
CA PHE A 108 15.36 -3.14 -6.69
C PHE A 108 15.82 -4.12 -5.61
N SER A 109 16.59 -3.61 -4.64
CA SER A 109 16.98 -4.39 -3.47
C SER A 109 15.75 -4.81 -2.65
N ALA A 110 15.82 -5.96 -1.97
CA ALA A 110 14.70 -6.47 -1.17
C ALA A 110 14.14 -5.45 -0.16
N GLY A 111 15.02 -4.64 0.46
CA GLY A 111 14.62 -3.58 1.39
C GLY A 111 13.99 -2.35 0.74
N GLN A 112 14.24 -2.10 -0.55
CA GLN A 112 13.51 -1.08 -1.31
C GLN A 112 12.14 -1.62 -1.70
N ARG A 113 12.09 -2.86 -2.24
CA ARG A 113 10.84 -3.52 -2.67
C ARG A 113 9.80 -3.64 -1.57
N GLN A 114 10.22 -3.99 -0.35
CA GLN A 114 9.28 -4.38 0.70
C GLN A 114 8.53 -3.21 1.33
N VAL A 115 9.19 -2.40 2.15
CA VAL A 115 8.49 -1.40 2.98
C VAL A 115 8.43 -0.04 2.30
N ARG A 116 9.53 0.41 1.67
CA ARG A 116 9.61 1.76 1.11
C ARG A 116 8.73 1.94 -0.13
N TRP A 117 8.73 0.96 -1.02
CA TRP A 117 7.90 0.98 -2.23
C TRP A 117 6.40 0.84 -1.91
N CYS A 118 6.01 -0.10 -1.04
CA CYS A 118 4.62 -0.22 -0.62
C CYS A 118 4.09 1.04 0.09
N VAL A 119 4.91 1.66 0.95
CA VAL A 119 4.50 2.89 1.64
C VAL A 119 4.30 4.03 0.65
N CYS A 120 5.10 4.14 -0.42
CA CYS A 120 4.86 5.13 -1.47
C CYS A 120 3.50 4.94 -2.12
N ALA A 121 3.21 3.73 -2.59
CA ALA A 121 1.96 3.43 -3.29
C ALA A 121 0.75 3.67 -2.38
N VAL A 122 0.81 3.25 -1.11
CA VAL A 122 -0.30 3.45 -0.17
C VAL A 122 -0.49 4.93 0.19
N VAL A 123 0.59 5.68 0.40
CA VAL A 123 0.48 7.11 0.72
C VAL A 123 -0.10 7.89 -0.45
N CYS A 124 0.26 7.56 -1.70
CA CYS A 124 -0.36 8.15 -2.87
C CYS A 124 -1.86 7.78 -2.95
N VAL A 125 -2.22 6.51 -2.85
CA VAL A 125 -3.63 6.08 -3.01
C VAL A 125 -4.56 6.59 -1.90
N CYS A 126 -4.03 6.88 -0.71
CA CYS A 126 -4.81 7.38 0.43
C CYS A 126 -4.81 8.92 0.58
N MET A 127 -4.01 9.65 -0.19
CA MET A 127 -4.07 11.12 -0.28
C MET A 127 -5.03 11.56 -1.39
#